data_AF-A0A402D3G5-F1
#
_entry.id   AF-A0A402D3G5-F1
#
_cell.length_a   1.000
_cell.length_b   1.000
_cell.length_c   1.000
_cell.angle_alpha   90.00
_cell.angle_beta   90.00
_cell.angle_gamma   90.00
#
_symmetry.space_group_name_H-M   'P 1'
#
loop_
_entity.id
_entity.type
_entity.pdbx_description
1 polymer ?
#
loop_
_entity_poly.entity_id
_entity_poly.type
_entity_poly.pdbx_seq_one_letter_code
_entity_poly.pdbx_strand_id
1 'polypeptide(L)'
;MFKQRSSWASSLVTGLIGWNGFFIIVALAFGLSVSPVTLFLAGSLAAVAQIVILRLLFFKIHLDRNLGYGAVFGTISAAMLIVVDFALFPALTEHLVIWFLTAVYIGPAVGAFLSYFYKDDREIEAEAPAGQPVDYGRDGHWLEPFAFGAVAYLLVFMPHTGDIAVSALMVGAMSGVFAAGASHFVLFSKARRPILPFTIGLLGGALQGAVTGLLFRHYANALWLSPIALGAASGVLTYLMTITRGYTLARAEDLAEAAGDAA
;
A
#
# COMPACT_ATOMS: atom_id res chain seq x y z
N MET A 1 13.21 -15.31 -13.22
CA MET A 1 12.68 -14.23 -14.08
C MET A 1 12.15 -13.04 -13.28
N PHE A 2 11.60 -13.21 -12.07
CA PHE A 2 11.16 -12.11 -11.19
C PHE A 2 12.28 -11.33 -10.46
N LYS A 3 13.56 -11.61 -10.76
CA LYS A 3 14.74 -11.08 -10.05
C LYS A 3 15.36 -9.84 -10.71
N GLN A 4 14.90 -9.48 -11.90
CA GLN A 4 15.34 -8.29 -12.64
C GLN A 4 14.14 -7.35 -12.72
N ARG A 5 14.03 -6.43 -11.76
CA ARG A 5 12.91 -5.51 -11.71
C ARG A 5 13.37 -4.10 -12.05
N SER A 6 12.49 -3.35 -12.72
CA SER A 6 12.60 -1.90 -12.82
C SER A 6 11.82 -1.26 -11.67
N SER A 7 12.40 -0.27 -10.98
CA SER A 7 11.72 0.54 -9.95
C SER A 7 10.42 1.21 -10.42
N TRP A 8 10.16 1.23 -11.73
CA TRP A 8 8.90 1.68 -12.33
C TRP A 8 7.67 1.04 -11.71
N ALA A 9 7.64 -0.29 -11.62
CA ALA A 9 6.48 -0.99 -11.07
C ALA A 9 6.29 -0.68 -9.58
N SER A 10 7.37 -0.46 -8.83
CA SER A 10 7.29 -0.09 -7.41
C SER A 10 6.68 1.28 -7.24
N SER A 11 7.22 2.27 -7.96
CA SER A 11 6.71 3.63 -7.89
C SER A 11 5.25 3.70 -8.30
N LEU A 12 4.87 3.04 -9.40
CA LEU A 12 3.50 3.02 -9.91
C LEU A 12 2.52 2.47 -8.88
N VAL A 13 2.82 1.29 -8.33
CA VAL A 13 1.91 0.65 -7.39
C VAL A 13 1.84 1.45 -6.07
N THR A 14 2.96 1.97 -5.57
CA THR A 14 2.96 2.87 -4.39
C THR A 14 2.10 4.10 -4.60
N GLY A 15 2.21 4.77 -5.75
CA GLY A 15 1.35 5.93 -6.06
C GLY A 15 -0.12 5.54 -6.20
N LEU A 16 -0.43 4.46 -6.92
CA LEU A 16 -1.81 4.00 -7.11
C LEU A 16 -2.48 3.70 -5.76
N ILE A 17 -1.80 3.00 -4.86
CA ILE A 17 -2.37 2.68 -3.55
C ILE A 17 -2.43 3.92 -2.65
N GLY A 18 -1.43 4.80 -2.69
CA GLY A 18 -1.50 6.07 -1.97
C GLY A 18 -2.72 6.89 -2.37
N TRP A 19 -2.89 7.16 -3.66
CA TRP A 19 -4.00 7.96 -4.16
C TRP A 19 -5.36 7.26 -3.98
N ASN A 20 -5.53 6.05 -4.52
CA ASN A 20 -6.81 5.35 -4.47
C ASN A 20 -7.19 4.98 -3.03
N GLY A 21 -6.23 4.49 -2.25
CA GLY A 21 -6.42 4.09 -0.86
C GLY A 21 -6.90 5.26 -0.01
N PHE A 22 -6.18 6.39 -0.01
CA PHE A 22 -6.56 7.53 0.83
C PHE A 22 -7.80 8.26 0.32
N PHE A 23 -8.03 8.35 -0.99
CA PHE A 23 -9.28 8.95 -1.49
C PHE A 23 -10.50 8.19 -0.98
N ILE A 24 -10.47 6.86 -1.06
CA ILE A 24 -11.56 6.01 -0.62
C ILE A 24 -11.66 5.99 0.91
N ILE A 25 -10.56 5.82 1.64
CA ILE A 25 -10.57 5.81 3.10
C ILE A 25 -11.10 7.13 3.65
N VAL A 26 -10.69 8.28 3.10
CA VAL A 26 -11.17 9.59 3.54
C VAL A 26 -12.66 9.77 3.24
N ALA A 27 -13.13 9.41 2.04
CA ALA A 27 -14.56 9.42 1.74
C ALA A 27 -15.37 8.60 2.74
N LEU A 28 -14.95 7.37 3.02
CA LEU A 28 -15.63 6.48 3.96
C LEU A 28 -15.56 6.98 5.41
N ALA A 29 -14.41 7.52 5.82
CA ALA A 29 -14.22 8.07 7.16
C ALA A 29 -15.15 9.25 7.42
N PHE A 30 -15.28 10.18 6.47
CA PHE A 30 -16.15 11.35 6.60
C PHE A 30 -17.60 11.11 6.16
N GLY A 31 -17.90 9.96 5.53
CA GLY A 31 -19.24 9.67 5.02
C GLY A 31 -19.64 10.53 3.83
N LEU A 32 -18.67 10.81 2.95
CA LEU A 32 -18.91 11.62 1.75
C LEU A 32 -19.70 10.81 0.71
N SER A 33 -20.62 11.47 0.00
CA SER A 33 -21.52 10.87 -1.00
C SER A 33 -20.86 10.61 -2.36
N VAL A 34 -19.56 10.84 -2.50
CA VAL A 34 -18.84 10.66 -3.76
C VAL A 34 -18.67 9.17 -4.06
N SER A 35 -19.04 8.75 -5.28
CA SER A 35 -18.91 7.35 -5.69
C SER A 35 -17.46 6.85 -5.55
N PRO A 36 -17.22 5.69 -4.89
CA PRO A 36 -15.91 5.07 -4.81
C PRO A 36 -15.26 4.81 -6.17
N VAL A 37 -16.05 4.53 -7.21
CA VAL A 37 -15.55 4.35 -8.58
C VAL A 37 -14.98 5.65 -9.12
N THR A 38 -15.68 6.77 -8.94
CA THR A 38 -15.18 8.10 -9.34
C THR A 38 -13.89 8.43 -8.60
N LEU A 39 -13.84 8.17 -7.29
CA LEU A 39 -12.65 8.37 -6.48
C LEU A 39 -11.46 7.52 -6.95
N PHE A 40 -11.72 6.26 -7.31
CA PHE A 40 -10.71 5.35 -7.84
C PHE A 40 -10.17 5.83 -9.20
N LEU A 41 -11.02 6.36 -10.07
CA LEU A 41 -10.59 6.92 -11.35
C LEU A 41 -9.76 8.19 -11.17
N ALA A 42 -10.24 9.13 -10.35
CA ALA A 42 -9.52 10.37 -10.04
C ALA A 42 -8.14 10.05 -9.41
N GLY A 43 -8.13 9.21 -8.37
CA GLY A 43 -6.90 8.78 -7.72
C GLY A 43 -5.94 8.06 -8.67
N SER A 44 -6.43 7.22 -9.58
CA SER A 44 -5.59 6.52 -10.55
C SER A 44 -4.96 7.48 -11.57
N LEU A 45 -5.74 8.44 -12.08
CA LEU A 45 -5.22 9.47 -12.99
C LEU A 45 -4.17 10.33 -12.29
N ALA A 46 -4.45 10.80 -11.07
CA ALA A 46 -3.52 11.58 -10.27
C ALA A 46 -2.24 10.79 -9.97
N ALA A 47 -2.33 9.52 -9.57
CA ALA A 47 -1.18 8.67 -9.32
C ALA A 47 -0.28 8.52 -10.55
N VAL A 48 -0.87 8.15 -11.70
CA VAL A 48 -0.14 7.97 -12.95
C VAL A 48 0.51 9.28 -13.38
N ALA A 49 -0.25 10.37 -13.39
CA ALA A 49 0.24 11.69 -13.77
C ALA A 49 1.37 12.17 -12.85
N GLN A 50 1.22 12.02 -11.52
CA GLN A 50 2.23 12.43 -10.56
C GLN A 50 3.54 11.70 -10.80
N ILE A 51 3.49 10.38 -10.96
CA ILE A 51 4.69 9.57 -11.17
C ILE A 51 5.36 9.92 -12.49
N VAL A 52 4.59 10.09 -13.56
CA VAL A 52 5.12 10.49 -14.87
C VAL A 52 5.80 11.85 -14.76
N ILE A 53 5.15 12.85 -14.15
CA ILE A 53 5.71 14.20 -13.98
C ILE A 53 7.01 14.14 -13.16
N LEU A 54 6.99 13.49 -12.00
CA LEU A 54 8.16 13.42 -11.12
C LEU A 54 9.31 12.63 -11.76
N ARG A 55 9.03 11.58 -12.53
CA ARG A 55 10.05 10.83 -13.28
C ARG A 55 10.63 11.64 -14.44
N LEU A 56 9.80 12.33 -15.22
CA LEU A 56 10.27 13.18 -16.33
C LEU A 56 11.14 14.34 -15.85
N LEU A 57 10.85 14.86 -14.65
CA LEU A 57 11.61 15.96 -14.05
C LEU A 57 12.72 15.48 -13.10
N PHE A 58 12.85 14.17 -12.86
CA PHE A 58 13.61 13.60 -11.75
C PHE A 58 14.98 14.23 -11.51
N PHE A 59 15.82 14.26 -12.55
CA PHE A 59 17.17 14.85 -12.48
C PHE A 59 17.16 16.38 -12.51
N LYS A 60 16.19 17.00 -13.19
CA LYS A 60 16.04 18.46 -13.27
C LYS A 60 15.71 19.08 -11.92
N ILE A 61 14.93 18.37 -11.10
CA ILE A 61 14.55 18.80 -9.75
C ILE A 61 15.35 18.09 -8.65
N HIS A 62 16.47 17.44 -9.01
CA HIS A 62 17.43 16.84 -8.09
C HIS A 62 16.84 15.80 -7.12
N LEU A 63 15.83 15.04 -7.57
CA LEU A 63 15.21 13.98 -6.77
C LEU A 63 16.18 12.83 -6.46
N ASP A 64 17.26 12.71 -7.22
CA ASP A 64 18.36 11.76 -7.03
C ASP A 64 19.20 12.04 -5.78
N ARG A 65 19.14 13.26 -5.22
CA ARG A 65 20.07 13.71 -4.16
C ARG A 65 19.55 13.51 -2.76
N ASN A 66 18.25 13.70 -2.52
CA ASN A 66 17.67 13.64 -1.18
C ASN A 66 16.17 13.30 -1.23
N LEU A 67 15.74 12.41 -0.33
CA LEU A 67 14.34 12.09 -0.06
C LEU A 67 13.48 13.34 0.24
N GLY A 68 14.08 14.35 0.88
CA GLY A 68 13.41 15.63 1.18
C GLY A 68 13.00 16.41 -0.07
N TYR A 69 13.81 16.41 -1.14
CA TYR A 69 13.40 16.98 -2.42
C TYR A 69 12.23 16.19 -3.03
N GLY A 70 12.30 14.85 -2.93
CA GLY A 70 11.18 13.96 -3.24
C GLY A 70 9.89 14.39 -2.55
N ALA A 71 9.92 14.57 -1.23
CA ALA A 71 8.76 14.96 -0.46
C ALA A 71 8.21 16.35 -0.85
N VAL A 72 9.10 17.34 -1.07
CA VAL A 72 8.70 18.70 -1.45
C VAL A 72 8.04 18.71 -2.83
N PHE A 73 8.70 18.16 -3.86
CA PHE A 73 8.15 18.14 -5.22
C PHE A 73 6.97 17.17 -5.34
N GLY A 74 6.93 16.11 -4.53
CA GLY A 74 5.76 15.26 -4.36
C GLY A 74 4.55 16.04 -3.85
N THR A 75 4.73 16.87 -2.82
CA THR A 75 3.67 17.75 -2.29
C THR A 75 3.19 18.74 -3.36
N ILE A 76 4.12 19.43 -4.03
CA ILE A 76 3.78 20.44 -5.04
C ILE A 76 3.02 19.81 -6.21
N SER A 77 3.49 18.68 -6.73
CA SER A 77 2.82 17.96 -7.82
C SER A 77 1.44 17.47 -7.42
N ALA A 78 1.26 16.90 -6.22
CA ALA A 78 -0.04 16.47 -5.74
C ALA A 78 -1.02 17.64 -5.56
N ALA A 79 -0.55 18.77 -5.02
CA ALA A 79 -1.37 19.98 -4.87
C ALA A 79 -1.82 20.55 -6.22
N MET A 80 -0.98 20.48 -7.26
CA MET A 80 -1.39 20.87 -8.61
C MET A 80 -2.40 19.88 -9.22
N LEU A 81 -2.15 18.58 -9.04
CA LEU A 81 -3.02 17.53 -9.61
C LEU A 81 -4.42 17.54 -9.00
N ILE A 82 -4.55 17.77 -7.69
CA ILE A 82 -5.88 17.85 -7.08
C ILE A 82 -6.69 19.05 -7.57
N VAL A 83 -6.02 20.16 -7.92
CA VAL A 83 -6.67 21.31 -8.55
C VAL A 83 -7.17 20.95 -9.96
N VAL A 84 -6.40 20.16 -10.71
CA VAL A 84 -6.84 19.62 -12.01
C VAL A 84 -8.01 18.66 -11.84
N ASP A 85 -7.97 17.79 -10.83
CA ASP A 85 -9.06 16.86 -10.53
C ASP A 85 -10.36 17.58 -10.16
N PHE A 86 -10.30 18.76 -9.52
CA PHE A 86 -11.50 19.57 -9.28
C PHE A 86 -12.19 20.02 -10.57
N ALA A 87 -11.43 20.23 -11.66
CA ALA A 87 -11.99 20.56 -12.96
C ALA A 87 -12.51 19.32 -13.72
N LEU A 88 -11.84 18.17 -13.56
CA LEU A 88 -12.21 16.92 -14.26
C LEU A 88 -13.33 16.14 -13.57
N PHE A 89 -13.43 16.25 -12.25
CA PHE A 89 -14.37 15.52 -11.40
C PHE A 89 -15.15 16.49 -10.50
N PRO A 90 -16.26 17.08 -11.00
CA PRO A 90 -17.04 18.08 -10.25
C PRO A 90 -17.51 17.60 -8.88
N ALA A 91 -17.72 16.29 -8.69
CA ALA A 91 -18.09 15.70 -7.39
C ALA A 91 -17.07 15.97 -6.28
N LEU A 92 -15.81 16.27 -6.61
CA LEU A 92 -14.79 16.64 -5.64
C LEU A 92 -14.94 18.09 -5.15
N THR A 93 -15.64 18.95 -5.89
CA THR A 93 -15.76 20.38 -5.55
C THR A 93 -16.64 20.66 -4.33
N GLU A 94 -17.45 19.70 -3.89
CA GLU A 94 -18.25 19.83 -2.67
C GLU A 94 -17.39 19.85 -1.39
N HIS A 95 -16.18 19.26 -1.45
CA HIS A 95 -15.31 19.07 -0.29
C HIS A 95 -13.84 19.46 -0.59
N LEU A 96 -13.63 20.61 -1.24
CA LEU A 96 -12.32 21.09 -1.72
C LEU A 96 -11.21 20.97 -0.67
N VAL A 97 -11.46 21.41 0.57
CA VAL A 97 -10.45 21.41 1.63
C VAL A 97 -10.04 19.99 2.01
N ILE A 98 -10.99 19.06 2.13
CA ILE A 98 -10.71 17.67 2.50
C ILE A 98 -9.83 17.01 1.45
N TRP A 99 -10.18 17.17 0.17
CA TRP A 99 -9.44 16.57 -0.93
C TRP A 99 -8.07 17.19 -1.12
N PHE A 100 -7.96 18.52 -0.99
CA PHE A 100 -6.68 19.21 -1.08
C PHE A 100 -5.72 18.75 0.03
N LEU A 101 -6.19 18.68 1.29
CA LEU A 101 -5.38 18.17 2.40
C LEU A 101 -5.00 16.70 2.22
N THR A 102 -5.91 15.88 1.68
CA THR A 102 -5.65 14.48 1.35
C THR A 102 -4.54 14.35 0.31
N ALA A 103 -4.61 15.12 -0.78
CA ALA A 103 -3.57 15.15 -1.81
C ALA A 103 -2.21 15.63 -1.26
N VAL A 104 -2.21 16.69 -0.45
CA VAL A 104 -0.99 17.20 0.21
C VAL A 104 -0.41 16.21 1.22
N TYR A 105 -1.23 15.34 1.80
CA TYR A 105 -0.77 14.24 2.65
C TYR A 105 -0.14 13.09 1.84
N ILE A 106 -0.75 12.71 0.71
CA ILE A 106 -0.27 11.62 -0.17
C ILE A 106 1.02 12.01 -0.90
N GLY A 107 1.03 13.23 -1.46
CA GLY A 107 2.09 13.75 -2.32
C GLY A 107 3.52 13.56 -1.81
N PRO A 108 3.85 13.98 -0.56
CA PRO A 108 5.20 13.84 -0.04
C PRO A 108 5.65 12.39 0.07
N ALA A 109 4.75 11.46 0.44
CA ALA A 109 5.07 10.04 0.50
C ALA A 109 5.42 9.50 -0.88
N VAL A 110 4.58 9.77 -1.89
CA VAL A 110 4.82 9.32 -3.28
C VAL A 110 6.17 9.83 -3.81
N GLY A 111 6.45 11.12 -3.62
CA GLY A 111 7.70 11.71 -4.07
C GLY A 111 8.93 11.18 -3.31
N ALA A 112 8.84 11.00 -1.99
CA ALA A 112 9.90 10.42 -1.19
C ALA A 112 10.20 8.97 -1.58
N PHE A 113 9.16 8.15 -1.83
CA PHE A 113 9.34 6.78 -2.28
C PHE A 113 9.99 6.70 -3.65
N LEU A 114 9.70 7.62 -4.57
CA LEU A 114 10.38 7.66 -5.86
C LEU A 114 11.89 7.91 -5.71
N SER A 115 12.27 8.88 -4.87
CA SER A 115 13.68 9.12 -4.52
C SER A 115 14.31 7.93 -3.80
N TYR A 116 13.57 7.27 -2.91
CA TYR A 116 14.02 6.07 -2.19
C TYR A 116 14.33 4.94 -3.16
N PHE A 117 13.40 4.58 -4.04
CA PHE A 117 13.61 3.48 -4.99
C PHE A 117 14.80 3.73 -5.92
N TYR A 118 15.04 4.98 -6.34
CA TYR A 118 16.22 5.30 -7.12
C TYR A 118 17.53 5.10 -6.34
N LYS A 119 17.54 5.52 -5.07
CA LYS A 119 18.71 5.33 -4.21
C LYS A 119 18.96 3.84 -3.94
N ASP A 120 17.91 3.09 -3.64
CA ASP A 120 17.93 1.66 -3.39
C ASP A 120 18.44 0.89 -4.62
N ASP A 121 17.92 1.20 -5.81
CA ASP A 121 18.40 0.62 -7.08
C ASP A 121 19.92 0.84 -7.25
N ARG A 122 20.43 2.04 -6.96
CA ARG A 122 21.86 2.37 -7.08
C ARG A 122 22.74 1.63 -6.09
N GLU A 123 22.26 1.41 -4.87
CA GLU A 123 22.99 0.65 -3.84
C GLU A 123 23.08 -0.82 -4.27
N ILE A 124 21.98 -1.40 -4.74
CA ILE A 124 21.94 -2.78 -5.26
C ILE A 124 22.88 -2.92 -6.48
N GLU A 125 22.86 -1.98 -7.42
CA GLU A 125 23.74 -2.00 -8.60
C GLU A 125 25.23 -1.87 -8.21
N ALA A 126 25.56 -1.12 -7.17
CA ALA A 126 26.93 -0.93 -6.70
C ALA A 126 27.48 -2.16 -5.96
N GLU A 127 26.61 -2.93 -5.31
CA GLU A 127 26.96 -4.16 -4.59
C GLU A 127 27.01 -5.39 -5.50
N ALA A 128 26.49 -5.29 -6.72
CA ALA A 128 26.43 -6.41 -7.66
C ALA A 128 27.83 -6.85 -8.15
N PRO A 129 28.15 -8.15 -8.12
CA PRO A 129 29.40 -8.67 -8.67
C PRO A 129 29.54 -8.36 -10.17
N ALA A 130 30.73 -7.90 -10.58
CA ALA A 130 31.01 -7.59 -11.97
C ALA A 130 30.73 -8.79 -12.89
N GLY A 131 29.89 -8.58 -13.91
CA GLY A 131 29.54 -9.59 -14.91
C GLY A 131 28.38 -10.52 -14.53
N GLN A 132 27.78 -10.35 -13.35
CA GLN A 132 26.53 -11.04 -12.99
C GLN A 132 25.31 -10.13 -13.21
N PRO A 133 24.14 -10.71 -13.56
CA PRO A 133 22.91 -9.95 -13.58
C PRO A 133 22.56 -9.47 -12.16
N VAL A 134 22.27 -8.18 -12.01
CA VAL A 134 21.87 -7.56 -10.74
C VAL A 134 20.58 -8.24 -10.23
N ASP A 135 20.61 -8.76 -8.99
CA ASP A 135 19.47 -9.39 -8.34
C ASP A 135 18.74 -8.35 -7.47
N TYR A 136 17.59 -7.86 -7.96
CA TYR A 136 16.69 -6.98 -7.23
C TYR A 136 15.72 -7.78 -6.32
N GLY A 137 15.96 -9.08 -6.14
CA GLY A 137 15.03 -10.09 -5.63
C GLY A 137 14.57 -9.95 -4.17
N ARG A 138 15.18 -9.06 -3.38
CA ARG A 138 14.66 -8.69 -2.04
C ARG A 138 13.28 -8.01 -2.14
N ASP A 139 12.99 -7.41 -3.29
CA ASP A 139 11.83 -6.55 -3.58
C ASP A 139 10.75 -7.21 -4.47
N GLY A 140 10.75 -8.53 -4.62
CA GLY A 140 9.69 -9.24 -5.37
C GLY A 140 8.38 -9.40 -4.57
N HIS A 141 8.48 -9.46 -3.24
CA HIS A 141 7.39 -9.85 -2.35
C HIS A 141 6.65 -8.68 -1.69
N TRP A 142 7.13 -7.43 -1.83
CA TRP A 142 6.51 -6.27 -1.19
C TRP A 142 5.08 -5.97 -1.69
N LEU A 143 4.67 -6.51 -2.85
CA LEU A 143 3.29 -6.41 -3.36
C LEU A 143 2.33 -7.43 -2.71
N GLU A 144 2.86 -8.55 -2.23
CA GLU A 144 2.06 -9.63 -1.66
C GLU A 144 1.16 -9.16 -0.52
N PRO A 145 1.63 -8.32 0.44
CA PRO A 145 0.77 -7.81 1.50
C PRO A 145 -0.46 -7.07 0.99
N PHE A 146 -0.31 -6.22 -0.02
CA PHE A 146 -1.44 -5.51 -0.64
C PHE A 146 -2.44 -6.51 -1.22
N ALA A 147 -1.96 -7.51 -1.94
CA ALA A 147 -2.81 -8.55 -2.51
C ALA A 147 -3.52 -9.38 -1.43
N PHE A 148 -2.82 -9.78 -0.36
CA PHE A 148 -3.40 -10.53 0.74
C PHE A 148 -4.53 -9.76 1.42
N GLY A 149 -4.30 -8.50 1.75
CA GLY A 149 -5.33 -7.66 2.35
C GLY A 149 -6.51 -7.41 1.41
N ALA A 150 -6.26 -7.10 0.14
CA ALA A 150 -7.30 -6.89 -0.86
C ALA A 150 -8.19 -8.13 -1.04
N VAL A 151 -7.57 -9.31 -1.21
CA VAL A 151 -8.27 -10.59 -1.36
C VAL A 151 -9.05 -10.93 -0.09
N ALA A 152 -8.45 -10.78 1.09
CA ALA A 152 -9.12 -11.06 2.36
C ALA A 152 -10.39 -10.23 2.54
N TYR A 153 -10.32 -8.93 2.25
CA TYR A 153 -11.49 -8.04 2.34
C TYR A 153 -12.55 -8.39 1.30
N LEU A 154 -12.17 -8.63 0.05
CA LEU A 154 -13.14 -9.02 -0.99
C LEU A 154 -13.85 -10.34 -0.65
N LEU A 155 -13.10 -11.34 -0.16
CA LEU A 155 -13.66 -12.64 0.22
C LEU A 155 -14.61 -12.54 1.39
N VAL A 156 -14.27 -11.77 2.43
CA VAL A 156 -15.10 -11.66 3.62
C VAL A 156 -16.29 -10.72 3.39
N PHE A 157 -16.10 -9.58 2.73
CA PHE A 157 -17.22 -8.67 2.45
C PHE A 157 -18.19 -9.24 1.42
N MET A 158 -17.74 -10.10 0.49
CA MET A 158 -18.54 -10.66 -0.61
C MET A 158 -19.39 -9.57 -1.30
N PRO A 159 -18.76 -8.54 -1.90
CA PRO A 159 -19.46 -7.35 -2.37
C PRO A 159 -20.48 -7.67 -3.47
N HIS A 160 -21.70 -7.17 -3.32
CA HIS A 160 -22.76 -7.27 -4.33
C HIS A 160 -22.91 -6.00 -5.19
N THR A 161 -22.15 -4.95 -4.88
CA THR A 161 -22.14 -3.68 -5.62
C THR A 161 -20.70 -3.26 -5.95
N GLY A 162 -20.54 -2.49 -7.03
CA GLY A 162 -19.23 -1.95 -7.42
C GLY A 162 -18.61 -1.06 -6.33
N ASP A 163 -19.43 -0.28 -5.64
CA ASP A 163 -18.99 0.59 -4.55
C ASP A 163 -18.36 -0.19 -3.40
N ILE A 164 -19.04 -1.23 -2.89
CA ILE A 164 -18.50 -2.07 -1.81
C ILE A 164 -17.26 -2.82 -2.31
N ALA A 165 -17.24 -3.28 -3.57
CA ALA A 165 -16.09 -3.99 -4.12
C ALA A 165 -14.84 -3.11 -4.17
N VAL A 166 -14.94 -1.89 -4.71
CA VAL A 166 -13.82 -0.94 -4.79
C VAL A 166 -13.37 -0.51 -3.38
N SER A 167 -14.32 -0.23 -2.49
CA SER A 167 -14.01 0.11 -1.09
C SER A 167 -13.29 -1.02 -0.36
N ALA A 168 -13.81 -2.26 -0.44
CA ALA A 168 -13.21 -3.44 0.19
C ALA A 168 -11.82 -3.73 -0.37
N LEU A 169 -11.65 -3.66 -1.70
CA LEU A 169 -10.37 -3.84 -2.37
C LEU A 169 -9.31 -2.86 -1.83
N MET A 170 -9.63 -1.57 -1.75
CA MET A 170 -8.67 -0.52 -1.38
C MET A 170 -8.39 -0.46 0.12
N VAL A 171 -9.42 -0.58 0.97
CA VAL A 171 -9.23 -0.69 2.43
C VAL A 171 -8.46 -1.96 2.77
N GLY A 172 -8.74 -3.07 2.09
CA GLY A 172 -8.01 -4.31 2.22
C GLY A 172 -6.55 -4.18 1.82
N ALA A 173 -6.26 -3.62 0.64
CA ALA A 173 -4.90 -3.41 0.18
C ALA A 173 -4.07 -2.59 1.20
N MET A 174 -4.63 -1.51 1.73
CA MET A 174 -4.00 -0.70 2.78
C MET A 174 -3.79 -1.50 4.08
N SER A 175 -4.79 -2.27 4.51
CA SER A 175 -4.69 -3.15 5.68
C SER A 175 -3.55 -4.17 5.55
N GLY A 176 -3.35 -4.69 4.34
CA GLY A 176 -2.24 -5.57 4.00
C GLY A 176 -0.87 -4.97 4.31
N VAL A 177 -0.64 -3.70 3.97
CA VAL A 177 0.62 -2.99 4.26
C VAL A 177 0.88 -2.91 5.75
N PHE A 178 -0.14 -2.52 6.52
CA PHE A 178 -0.04 -2.46 7.98
C PHE A 178 0.27 -3.84 8.57
N ALA A 179 -0.33 -4.90 8.02
CA ALA A 179 -0.05 -6.28 8.42
C ALA A 179 1.40 -6.69 8.12
N ALA A 180 1.95 -6.31 6.97
CA ALA A 180 3.35 -6.57 6.65
C ALA A 180 4.30 -5.81 7.57
N GLY A 181 4.04 -4.51 7.79
CA GLY A 181 4.82 -3.71 8.74
C GLY A 181 4.82 -4.31 10.15
N ALA A 182 3.64 -4.71 10.65
CA ALA A 182 3.52 -5.31 11.97
C ALA A 182 4.19 -6.70 12.06
N SER A 183 4.03 -7.54 11.04
CA SER A 183 4.58 -8.90 11.05
C SER A 183 6.11 -8.91 10.93
N HIS A 184 6.67 -8.18 9.95
CA HIS A 184 8.11 -8.22 9.67
C HIS A 184 8.93 -7.47 10.73
N PHE A 185 8.49 -6.28 11.15
CA PHE A 185 9.30 -5.46 12.06
C PHE A 185 9.11 -5.78 13.55
N VAL A 186 7.93 -6.27 13.94
CA VAL A 186 7.57 -6.41 15.37
C VAL A 186 7.50 -7.87 15.82
N LEU A 187 6.89 -8.75 15.02
CA LEU A 187 6.57 -10.11 15.46
C LEU A 187 7.69 -11.12 15.20
N PHE A 188 8.35 -11.03 14.05
CA PHE A 188 9.42 -11.98 13.69
C PHE A 188 10.84 -11.51 14.03
N SER A 189 11.04 -10.24 14.41
CA SER A 189 12.35 -9.75 14.84
C SER A 189 12.81 -10.29 16.20
N LYS A 190 11.93 -10.94 16.98
CA LYS A 190 12.23 -11.33 18.38
C LYS A 190 11.83 -12.74 18.81
N ALA A 191 11.03 -13.49 18.04
CA ALA A 191 10.43 -14.74 18.53
C ALA A 191 10.77 -15.96 17.66
N ARG A 192 11.60 -16.86 18.18
CA ARG A 192 11.94 -18.15 17.55
C ARG A 192 10.84 -19.22 17.61
N ARG A 193 9.74 -18.96 18.34
CA ARG A 193 8.60 -19.91 18.48
C ARG A 193 7.35 -19.32 17.80
N PRO A 194 6.70 -20.06 16.87
CA PRO A 194 5.66 -19.49 16.00
C PRO A 194 4.34 -19.16 16.73
N ILE A 195 4.04 -19.82 17.86
CA ILE A 195 2.73 -19.68 18.50
C ILE A 195 2.43 -18.23 18.96
N LEU A 196 3.40 -17.57 19.60
CA LEU A 196 3.18 -16.24 20.17
C LEU A 196 3.04 -15.15 19.08
N PRO A 197 3.91 -15.08 18.05
CA PRO A 197 3.72 -14.20 16.88
C PRO A 197 2.37 -14.37 16.19
N PHE A 198 1.93 -15.62 15.98
CA PHE A 198 0.64 -15.88 15.35
C PHE A 198 -0.51 -15.38 16.22
N THR A 199 -0.55 -15.70 17.52
CA THR A 199 -1.63 -15.24 18.40
C THR A 199 -1.72 -13.72 18.49
N ILE A 200 -0.59 -13.04 18.71
CA ILE A 200 -0.56 -11.56 18.77
C ILE A 200 -0.98 -10.97 17.42
N GLY A 201 -0.50 -11.55 16.32
CA GLY A 201 -0.85 -11.13 14.99
C GLY A 201 -2.34 -11.28 14.66
N LEU A 202 -2.97 -12.38 15.06
CA LEU A 202 -4.41 -12.60 14.86
C LEU A 202 -5.24 -11.62 15.69
N LEU A 203 -4.86 -11.36 16.95
CA LEU A 203 -5.54 -10.37 17.79
C LEU A 203 -5.36 -8.94 17.24
N GLY A 204 -4.15 -8.60 16.81
CA GLY A 204 -3.85 -7.32 16.16
C GLY A 204 -4.63 -7.15 14.85
N GLY A 205 -4.69 -8.20 14.03
CA GLY A 205 -5.47 -8.25 12.81
C GLY A 205 -6.96 -8.09 13.06
N ALA A 206 -7.52 -8.77 14.06
CA ALA A 206 -8.92 -8.62 14.45
C ALA A 206 -9.24 -7.17 14.86
N LEU A 207 -8.37 -6.54 15.66
CA LEU A 207 -8.55 -5.16 16.11
C LEU A 207 -8.43 -4.16 14.96
N GLN A 208 -7.37 -4.26 14.16
CA GLN A 208 -7.14 -3.40 12.99
C GLN A 208 -8.28 -3.54 11.97
N GLY A 209 -8.71 -4.79 11.74
CA GLY A 209 -9.87 -5.13 10.92
C GLY A 209 -11.18 -4.54 11.46
N ALA A 210 -11.45 -4.66 12.76
CA ALA A 210 -12.65 -4.09 13.36
C ALA A 210 -12.73 -2.57 13.18
N VAL A 211 -11.60 -1.87 13.37
CA VAL A 211 -11.50 -0.41 13.18
C VAL A 211 -11.72 -0.02 11.73
N THR A 212 -11.09 -0.70 10.79
CA THR A 212 -11.28 -0.43 9.35
C THR A 212 -12.66 -0.87 8.84
N GLY A 213 -13.29 -1.86 9.46
CA GLY A 213 -14.69 -2.22 9.23
C GLY A 213 -15.67 -1.08 9.48
N LEU A 214 -15.38 -0.18 10.44
CA LEU A 214 -16.20 1.01 10.71
C LEU A 214 -16.24 2.00 9.53
N LEU A 215 -15.28 1.94 8.60
CA LEU A 215 -15.34 2.71 7.35
C LEU A 215 -16.57 2.34 6.52
N PHE A 216 -17.06 1.10 6.64
CA PHE A 216 -18.21 0.59 5.89
C PHE A 216 -19.55 0.79 6.61
N ARG A 217 -19.60 1.60 7.68
CA ARG A 217 -20.84 1.82 8.46
C ARG A 217 -22.02 2.32 7.62
N HIS A 218 -21.76 3.10 6.57
CA HIS A 218 -22.79 3.60 5.66
C HIS A 218 -23.36 2.53 4.73
N TYR A 219 -22.64 1.42 4.56
CA TYR A 219 -23.09 0.25 3.81
C TYR A 219 -23.77 -0.81 4.70
N ALA A 220 -23.99 -0.56 6.00
CA ALA A 220 -24.46 -1.58 6.94
C ALA A 220 -25.71 -2.35 6.46
N ASN A 221 -26.64 -1.68 5.76
CA ASN A 221 -27.86 -2.30 5.23
C ASN A 221 -27.63 -3.20 4.00
N ALA A 222 -26.50 -3.05 3.32
CA ALA A 222 -26.10 -3.82 2.14
C ALA A 222 -25.11 -4.95 2.47
N LEU A 223 -24.70 -5.06 3.74
CA LEU A 223 -23.75 -6.07 4.22
C LEU A 223 -24.51 -7.24 4.88
N TRP A 224 -23.95 -8.44 4.76
CA TRP A 224 -24.54 -9.67 5.31
C TRP A 224 -24.22 -9.89 6.80
N LEU A 225 -23.31 -9.10 7.37
CA LEU A 225 -22.98 -9.02 8.79
C LEU A 225 -22.67 -7.59 9.19
N SER A 226 -22.48 -7.35 10.49
CA SER A 226 -22.07 -6.03 10.97
C SER A 226 -20.71 -5.62 10.38
N PRO A 227 -20.50 -4.33 10.04
CA PRO A 227 -19.24 -3.85 9.48
C PRO A 227 -18.02 -4.20 10.36
N ILE A 228 -18.19 -4.16 11.69
CA ILE A 228 -17.16 -4.51 12.66
C ILE A 228 -16.77 -6.00 12.54
N ALA A 229 -17.77 -6.90 12.46
CA ALA A 229 -17.52 -8.34 12.36
C ALA A 229 -16.83 -8.69 11.03
N LEU A 230 -17.30 -8.12 9.92
CA LEU A 230 -16.69 -8.30 8.60
C LEU A 230 -15.27 -7.76 8.57
N GLY A 231 -15.04 -6.56 9.10
CA GLY A 231 -13.72 -5.98 9.23
C GLY A 231 -12.78 -6.86 10.07
N ALA A 232 -13.23 -7.29 11.26
CA ALA A 232 -12.43 -8.14 12.14
C ALA A 232 -12.02 -9.46 11.46
N ALA A 233 -12.97 -10.15 10.82
CA ALA A 233 -12.68 -11.38 10.08
C ALA A 233 -11.71 -11.14 8.90
N SER A 234 -11.89 -10.03 8.18
CA SER A 234 -10.98 -9.63 7.08
C SER A 234 -9.56 -9.36 7.59
N GLY A 235 -9.43 -8.65 8.72
CA GLY A 235 -8.14 -8.35 9.33
C GLY A 235 -7.44 -9.59 9.88
N VAL A 236 -8.17 -10.52 10.51
CA VAL A 236 -7.65 -11.83 10.93
C VAL A 236 -7.08 -12.58 9.73
N LEU A 237 -7.86 -12.69 8.64
CA LEU A 237 -7.43 -13.39 7.44
C LEU A 237 -6.21 -12.72 6.79
N THR A 238 -6.21 -11.38 6.71
CA THR A 238 -5.07 -10.59 6.20
C THR A 238 -3.80 -10.89 6.97
N TYR A 239 -3.85 -10.81 8.31
CA TYR A 239 -2.69 -11.07 9.16
C TYR A 239 -2.26 -12.54 9.10
N LEU A 240 -3.20 -13.48 9.06
CA LEU A 240 -2.87 -14.90 8.92
C LEU A 240 -2.08 -15.16 7.64
N MET A 241 -2.50 -14.61 6.51
CA MET A 241 -1.79 -14.75 5.23
C MET A 241 -0.39 -14.14 5.31
N THR A 242 -0.28 -12.90 5.80
CA THR A 242 1.00 -12.19 5.88
C THR A 242 1.99 -12.83 6.85
N ILE A 243 1.52 -13.29 8.02
CA ILE A 243 2.36 -13.96 9.02
C ILE A 243 2.81 -15.34 8.52
N THR A 244 1.92 -16.10 7.91
CA THR A 244 2.27 -17.40 7.31
C THR A 244 3.34 -17.20 6.25
N ARG A 245 3.19 -16.17 5.40
CA ARG A 245 4.18 -15.83 4.39
C ARG A 245 5.52 -15.44 5.00
N GLY A 246 5.53 -14.50 5.95
CA GLY A 246 6.76 -14.08 6.64
C GLY A 246 7.48 -15.26 7.31
N TYR A 247 6.73 -16.16 7.94
CA TYR A 247 7.29 -17.38 8.54
C TYR A 247 7.91 -18.33 7.50
N THR A 248 7.26 -18.53 6.34
CA THR A 248 7.82 -19.37 5.28
C THR A 248 9.09 -18.80 4.68
N LEU A 249 9.17 -17.47 4.55
CA LEU A 249 10.36 -16.79 4.03
C LEU A 249 11.52 -16.90 5.02
N ALA A 250 11.30 -16.55 6.30
CA ALA A 250 12.32 -16.65 7.34
C ALA A 250 12.88 -18.08 7.47
N ARG A 251 12.02 -19.10 7.40
CA ARG A 251 12.47 -20.50 7.46
C ARG A 251 13.28 -20.91 6.23
N ALA A 252 12.99 -20.35 5.06
CA ALA A 252 13.76 -20.63 3.85
C ALA A 252 15.15 -19.98 3.91
N GLU A 253 15.25 -18.78 4.49
CA GLU A 253 16.51 -18.08 4.76
C GLU A 253 17.38 -18.88 5.75
N ASP A 254 16.82 -19.31 6.89
CA ASP A 254 17.53 -20.14 7.88
C ASP A 254 18.12 -21.42 7.25
N LEU A 255 17.37 -22.06 6.35
CA LEU A 255 17.81 -23.29 5.66
C LEU A 255 18.90 -23.00 4.62
N ALA A 256 18.86 -21.84 3.96
CA ALA A 256 19.88 -21.44 2.99
C ALA A 256 21.19 -21.06 3.68
N GLU A 257 21.14 -20.35 4.82
CA GLU A 257 22.32 -20.05 5.65
C GLU A 257 22.95 -21.34 6.17
N ALA A 258 22.15 -22.26 6.72
CA ALA A 258 22.66 -23.54 7.21
C ALA A 258 23.27 -24.43 6.11
N ALA A 259 22.81 -24.30 4.86
CA ALA A 259 23.38 -25.01 3.72
C ALA A 259 24.65 -24.33 3.16
N GLY A 260 24.75 -23.01 3.27
CA GLY A 260 25.92 -22.23 2.88
C GLY A 260 27.09 -22.38 3.84
N ASP A 261 26.83 -22.47 5.15
CA ASP A 261 27.85 -22.71 6.18
C ASP A 261 28.41 -24.15 6.19
N ALA A 262 27.76 -25.06 5.46
CA ALA A 262 28.15 -26.47 5.34
C ALA A 262 29.00 -26.78 4.09
N ALA A 263 29.26 -25.79 3.22
CA ALA A 263 30.01 -25.92 1.96
C ALA A 263 31.41 -25.28 2.08
#